data_AF-A0AAD0TMK9-F1
#
_entry.id   AF-A0AAD0TMK9-F1
#
_cell.length_a   1.000
_cell.length_b   1.000
_cell.length_c   1.000
_cell.angle_alpha   90.00
_cell.angle_beta   90.00
_cell.angle_gamma   90.00
#
_symmetry.space_group_name_H-M   'P 1'
#
loop_
_entity.id
_entity.type
_entity.pdbx_description
1 polymer ?
#
loop_
_entity_poly.entity_id
_entity_poly.type
_entity_poly.pdbx_seq_one_letter_code
_entity_poly.pdbx_strand_id
1 'polypeptide(L)'
;MAAIIHRTLHDKIFIIALICASLSLFIGTPRLAEINWTTIGTLLALMISVQLLRAMHLLDTLRDWLLVKSHDTRQMCQLFILLAFGGSMVLTNDVAILTLIPIFIALARRQQLAIAYPTTLIIMAANLGSAFTPIGNPQNLFLVTFYHVNLLTFFKLSTPLMLASLALLIALSWWLPRSPLTVTPAKSKPISHNQIGVAAGLLSFIMLGIFNLVPILLVIIGTVVVSFIINRRVFQYVDYALLLTFICFFIFVSAISHNPTITHWLRQLTQTAPSVYITGLITSQVISNVPAAILLANFTSHLPALFLGVNIGGLGSLVASLANLLALKQLLPFDDQQPLRHFLLVFTALNGLGLLILGLGGWFYLLL
;
A
#
# COMPACT_ATOMS: atom_id res chain seq x y z
N MET A 1 -11.58 17.14 17.47
CA MET A 1 -10.14 17.25 17.78
C MET A 1 -9.71 16.16 18.77
N ALA A 2 -10.36 16.01 19.94
CA ALA A 2 -10.03 14.96 20.92
C ALA A 2 -10.02 13.53 20.36
N ALA A 3 -11.01 13.15 19.53
CA ALA A 3 -11.06 11.82 18.91
C ALA A 3 -9.90 11.55 17.93
N ILE A 4 -9.42 12.58 17.23
CA ILE A 4 -8.29 12.48 16.30
C ILE A 4 -7.01 12.25 17.09
N ILE A 5 -6.77 13.08 18.11
CA ILE A 5 -5.61 12.96 19.01
C ILE A 5 -5.60 11.59 19.68
N HIS A 6 -6.74 11.14 20.21
CA HIS A 6 -6.85 9.84 20.85
C HIS A 6 -6.53 8.70 19.88
N ARG A 7 -7.11 8.70 18.67
CA ARG A 7 -6.84 7.70 17.63
C ARG A 7 -5.36 7.68 17.25
N THR A 8 -4.75 8.86 17.11
CA THR A 8 -3.34 8.99 16.73
C THR A 8 -2.41 8.46 17.81
N LEU A 9 -2.64 8.84 19.07
CA LEU A 9 -1.78 8.42 20.19
C LEU A 9 -1.93 6.95 20.55
N HIS A 10 -3.03 6.29 20.18
CA HIS A 10 -3.27 4.86 20.42
C HIS A 10 -2.99 3.98 19.20
N ASP A 11 -2.46 4.56 18.10
CA ASP A 11 -2.09 3.75 16.96
C ASP A 11 -0.80 2.96 17.25
N LYS A 12 -0.92 1.63 17.22
CA LYS A 12 0.19 0.73 17.57
C LYS A 12 1.37 0.86 16.61
N ILE A 13 1.11 1.10 15.32
CA ILE A 13 2.16 1.21 14.30
C ILE A 13 2.96 2.49 14.58
N PHE A 14 2.26 3.60 14.85
CA PHE A 14 2.90 4.85 15.24
C PHE A 14 3.72 4.71 16.52
N ILE A 15 3.19 4.09 17.58
CA ILE A 15 3.92 3.88 18.84
C ILE A 15 5.19 3.07 18.61
N ILE A 16 5.11 1.98 17.84
CA ILE A 16 6.29 1.16 17.52
C ILE A 16 7.32 1.98 16.75
N ALA A 17 6.90 2.74 15.74
CA ALA A 17 7.80 3.59 14.98
C ALA A 17 8.44 4.69 15.84
N LEU A 18 7.68 5.27 16.78
CA LEU A 18 8.18 6.26 17.73
C LEU A 18 9.23 5.67 18.67
N ILE A 19 9.00 4.46 19.19
CA ILE A 19 9.96 3.74 20.03
C ILE A 19 11.23 3.45 19.23
N CYS A 20 11.11 2.90 18.00
CA CYS A 20 12.25 2.63 17.14
C CYS A 20 13.04 3.91 16.82
N ALA A 21 12.35 5.01 16.48
CA ALA A 21 12.98 6.30 16.23
C ALA A 21 13.71 6.82 17.48
N SER A 22 13.09 6.69 18.67
CA SER A 22 13.70 7.11 19.94
C SER A 22 14.94 6.28 20.27
N LEU A 23 14.88 4.96 20.08
CA LEU A 23 16.02 4.07 20.29
C LEU A 23 17.15 4.35 19.30
N SER A 24 16.83 4.73 18.06
CA SER A 24 17.85 5.06 17.06
C SER A 24 18.71 6.28 17.42
N LEU A 25 18.22 7.17 18.29
CA LEU A 25 18.99 8.32 18.79
C LEU A 25 20.24 7.90 19.59
N PHE A 26 20.24 6.69 20.16
CA PHE A 26 21.42 6.13 20.82
C PHE A 26 22.43 5.53 19.83
N ILE A 27 22.03 5.31 18.58
CA ILE A 27 22.84 4.70 17.52
C ILE A 27 23.53 5.76 16.66
N GLY A 28 22.86 6.89 16.42
CA GLY A 28 23.38 8.01 15.64
C GLY A 28 22.56 9.29 15.82
N THR A 29 23.09 10.40 15.32
CA THR A 29 22.46 11.73 15.46
C THR A 29 21.66 12.06 14.19
N PRO A 30 20.31 12.07 14.25
CA PRO A 30 19.49 12.38 13.08
C PRO A 30 19.58 13.87 12.72
N ARG A 31 19.39 14.17 11.43
CA ARG A 31 19.30 15.53 10.91
C ARG A 31 17.90 15.80 10.42
N LEU A 32 17.25 16.84 10.98
CA LEU A 32 15.89 17.23 10.58
C LEU A 32 15.78 17.62 9.09
N ALA A 33 16.89 18.03 8.47
CA ALA A 33 16.96 18.34 7.04
C ALA A 33 16.76 17.10 6.13
N GLU A 34 16.96 15.89 6.65
CA GLU A 34 16.79 14.64 5.89
C GLU A 34 15.35 14.11 5.92
N ILE A 35 14.46 14.77 6.67
CA ILE A 35 13.03 14.51 6.58
C ILE A 35 12.54 15.05 5.23
N ASN A 36 12.05 14.16 4.37
CA ASN A 36 11.52 14.57 3.07
C ASN A 36 10.12 15.17 3.23
N TRP A 37 10.07 16.48 3.51
CA TRP A 37 8.83 17.24 3.67
C TRP A 37 7.95 17.24 2.42
N THR A 38 8.54 17.10 1.23
CA THR A 38 7.81 16.93 -0.03
C THR A 38 7.01 15.64 -0.01
N THR A 39 7.62 14.51 0.37
CA THR A 39 6.93 13.22 0.52
C THR A 39 5.83 13.31 1.58
N ILE A 40 6.13 13.89 2.76
CA ILE A 40 5.12 14.04 3.83
C ILE A 40 3.93 14.89 3.37
N GLY A 41 4.18 16.03 2.73
CA GLY A 41 3.13 16.90 2.21
C GLY A 41 2.31 16.23 1.10
N THR A 42 2.97 15.47 0.22
CA THR A 42 2.28 14.72 -0.83
C THR A 42 1.42 13.59 -0.27
N LEU A 43 1.91 12.87 0.74
CA LEU A 43 1.13 11.86 1.47
C LEU A 43 -0.09 12.49 2.14
N LEU A 44 0.05 13.67 2.75
CA LEU A 44 -1.06 14.39 3.34
C LEU A 44 -2.12 14.74 2.29
N ALA A 45 -1.71 15.32 1.15
CA ALA A 45 -2.62 15.64 0.05
C ALA A 45 -3.33 14.38 -0.48
N LEU A 46 -2.60 13.28 -0.63
CA LEU A 46 -3.15 12.00 -1.07
C LEU A 46 -4.17 11.45 -0.06
N MET A 47 -3.84 11.40 1.23
CA MET A 47 -4.75 10.92 2.26
C MET A 47 -6.03 11.76 2.33
N ILE A 48 -5.94 13.08 2.22
CA ILE A 48 -7.11 13.97 2.17
C ILE A 48 -7.98 13.63 0.95
N SER A 49 -7.38 13.56 -0.25
CA SER A 49 -8.09 13.22 -1.47
C SER A 49 -8.78 11.87 -1.36
N VAL A 50 -8.10 10.86 -0.83
CA VAL A 50 -8.68 9.52 -0.65
C VAL A 50 -9.85 9.53 0.35
N GLN A 51 -9.78 10.29 1.45
CA GLN A 51 -10.94 10.44 2.34
C GLN A 51 -12.11 11.16 1.67
N LEU A 52 -11.83 12.12 0.77
CA LEU A 52 -12.86 12.77 -0.03
C LEU A 52 -13.53 11.79 -1.01
N LEU A 53 -12.74 10.96 -1.70
CA LEU A 53 -13.24 9.89 -2.56
C LEU A 53 -14.13 8.91 -1.79
N ARG A 54 -13.71 8.54 -0.58
CA ARG A 54 -14.48 7.66 0.30
C ARG A 54 -15.80 8.29 0.74
N ALA A 55 -15.78 9.58 1.10
CA ALA A 55 -16.98 10.33 1.49
C ALA A 55 -17.99 10.48 0.35
N MET A 56 -17.57 10.33 -0.91
CA MET A 56 -18.45 10.34 -2.08
C MET A 56 -19.14 9.00 -2.35
N HIS A 57 -18.97 7.96 -1.51
CA HIS A 57 -19.58 6.63 -1.67
C HIS A 57 -19.26 5.93 -3.01
N LEU A 58 -18.18 6.34 -3.68
CA LEU A 58 -17.73 5.72 -4.95
C LEU A 58 -17.49 4.21 -4.76
N LEU A 59 -16.97 3.83 -3.58
CA LEU A 59 -16.59 2.47 -3.24
C LEU A 59 -17.77 1.59 -2.82
N ASP A 60 -18.76 2.15 -2.12
CA ASP A 60 -20.00 1.43 -1.77
C ASP A 60 -20.80 1.08 -3.02
N THR A 61 -20.78 1.99 -4.00
CA THR A 61 -21.42 1.78 -5.30
C THR A 61 -20.73 0.69 -6.12
N LEU A 62 -19.40 0.63 -6.06
CA LEU A 62 -18.61 -0.44 -6.69
C LEU A 62 -18.92 -1.80 -6.04
N ARG A 63 -19.05 -1.89 -4.71
CA ARG A 63 -19.48 -3.13 -4.03
C ARG A 63 -20.80 -3.67 -4.58
N ASP A 64 -21.81 -2.82 -4.67
CA ASP A 64 -23.14 -3.25 -5.11
C ASP A 64 -23.14 -3.67 -6.58
N TRP A 65 -22.32 -3.01 -7.41
CA TRP A 65 -22.07 -3.41 -8.79
C TRP A 65 -21.42 -4.80 -8.91
N LEU A 66 -20.46 -5.15 -8.04
CA LEU A 66 -19.81 -6.47 -8.05
C LEU A 66 -20.79 -7.61 -7.82
N LEU A 67 -21.70 -7.41 -6.87
CA LEU A 67 -22.69 -8.41 -6.50
C LEU A 67 -23.66 -8.68 -7.65
N VAL A 68 -24.05 -7.64 -8.39
CA VAL A 68 -24.90 -7.76 -9.57
C VAL A 68 -24.19 -8.49 -10.71
N LYS A 69 -22.87 -8.32 -10.86
CA LYS A 69 -22.09 -8.89 -11.98
C LYS A 69 -21.55 -10.30 -11.74
N SER A 70 -21.55 -10.77 -10.51
CA SER A 70 -21.03 -12.10 -10.15
C SER A 70 -22.09 -13.17 -10.38
N HIS A 71 -21.71 -14.28 -11.00
CA HIS A 71 -22.58 -15.45 -11.22
C HIS A 71 -22.28 -16.58 -10.23
N ASP A 72 -21.02 -16.71 -9.82
CA ASP A 72 -20.55 -17.70 -8.86
C ASP A 72 -19.59 -17.07 -7.83
N THR A 73 -19.33 -17.81 -6.75
CA THR A 73 -18.50 -17.37 -5.63
C THR A 73 -17.03 -17.16 -5.99
N ARG A 74 -16.48 -17.88 -6.98
CA ARG A 74 -15.14 -17.57 -7.49
C ARG A 74 -15.15 -16.26 -8.24
N GLN A 75 -16.08 -16.04 -9.16
CA GLN A 75 -16.13 -14.80 -9.94
C GLN A 75 -16.25 -13.59 -9.01
N MET A 76 -17.06 -13.71 -7.95
CA MET A 76 -17.14 -12.73 -6.88
C MET A 76 -15.76 -12.44 -6.27
N CYS A 77 -15.05 -13.48 -5.81
CA CYS A 77 -13.70 -13.33 -5.25
C CYS A 77 -12.69 -12.74 -6.24
N GLN A 78 -12.72 -13.18 -7.51
CA GLN A 78 -11.87 -12.66 -8.59
C GLN A 78 -12.12 -11.17 -8.83
N LEU A 79 -13.37 -10.73 -8.80
CA LEU A 79 -13.70 -9.32 -8.92
C LEU A 79 -13.22 -8.52 -7.71
N PHE A 80 -13.29 -9.06 -6.49
CA PHE A 80 -12.66 -8.42 -5.32
C PHE A 80 -11.14 -8.31 -5.46
N ILE A 81 -10.48 -9.35 -5.98
CA ILE A 81 -9.03 -9.35 -6.27
C ILE A 81 -8.70 -8.27 -7.30
N LEU A 82 -9.44 -8.22 -8.41
CA LEU A 82 -9.24 -7.21 -9.46
C LEU A 82 -9.51 -5.79 -8.98
N LEU A 83 -10.54 -5.60 -8.15
CA LEU A 83 -10.80 -4.31 -7.53
C LEU A 83 -9.75 -3.91 -6.50
N ALA A 84 -9.20 -4.85 -5.73
CA ALA A 84 -8.10 -4.54 -4.84
C ALA A 84 -6.84 -4.17 -5.64
N PHE A 85 -6.58 -4.90 -6.73
CA PHE A 85 -5.47 -4.63 -7.63
C PHE A 85 -5.59 -3.25 -8.29
N GLY A 86 -6.69 -2.98 -9.01
CA GLY A 86 -6.88 -1.69 -9.68
C GLY A 86 -7.21 -0.53 -8.72
N GLY A 87 -7.98 -0.80 -7.67
CA GLY A 87 -8.36 0.20 -6.68
C GLY A 87 -7.18 0.71 -5.88
N SER A 88 -6.22 -0.17 -5.52
CA SER A 88 -5.00 0.24 -4.80
C SER A 88 -4.07 1.13 -5.64
N MET A 89 -4.13 1.06 -6.98
CA MET A 89 -3.41 1.99 -7.87
C MET A 89 -3.86 3.44 -7.71
N VAL A 90 -5.12 3.64 -7.30
CA VAL A 90 -5.74 4.98 -7.21
C VAL A 90 -5.89 5.43 -5.76
N LEU A 91 -6.36 4.52 -4.90
CA LEU A 91 -6.78 4.83 -3.53
C LEU A 91 -5.71 4.58 -2.49
N THR A 92 -4.56 4.05 -2.88
CA THR A 92 -3.54 3.41 -2.02
C THR A 92 -3.92 2.01 -1.55
N ASN A 93 -2.90 1.19 -1.29
CA ASN A 93 -3.06 -0.15 -0.71
C ASN A 93 -3.81 -0.13 0.63
N ASP A 94 -3.48 0.79 1.54
CA ASP A 94 -4.06 0.84 2.87
C ASP A 94 -5.57 1.13 2.84
N VAL A 95 -6.00 2.08 2.02
CA VAL A 95 -7.44 2.39 1.91
C VAL A 95 -8.20 1.30 1.15
N ALA A 96 -7.58 0.67 0.16
CA ALA A 96 -8.16 -0.50 -0.50
C ALA A 96 -8.42 -1.61 0.53
N ILE A 97 -7.45 -1.91 1.41
CA ILE A 97 -7.61 -2.88 2.50
C ILE A 97 -8.71 -2.49 3.48
N LEU A 98 -8.69 -1.25 3.99
CA LEU A 98 -9.68 -0.75 4.96
C LEU A 98 -11.12 -0.76 4.42
N THR A 99 -11.27 -0.72 3.11
CA THR A 99 -12.58 -0.68 2.47
C THR A 99 -13.04 -2.07 2.03
N LEU A 100 -12.20 -2.79 1.29
CA LEU A 100 -12.61 -4.03 0.62
C LEU A 100 -12.64 -5.23 1.57
N ILE A 101 -11.75 -5.29 2.57
CA ILE A 101 -11.68 -6.45 3.48
C ILE A 101 -12.96 -6.58 4.32
N PRO A 102 -13.46 -5.54 5.02
CA PRO A 102 -14.70 -5.66 5.79
C PRO A 102 -15.90 -6.01 4.91
N ILE A 103 -15.96 -5.44 3.71
CA ILE A 103 -17.01 -5.72 2.73
C ILE A 103 -16.96 -7.18 2.28
N PHE A 104 -15.77 -7.67 1.93
CA PHE A 104 -15.57 -9.05 1.51
C PHE A 104 -15.95 -10.03 2.62
N ILE A 105 -15.50 -9.79 3.86
CA ILE A 105 -15.82 -10.65 5.01
C ILE A 105 -17.32 -10.70 5.24
N ALA A 106 -18.01 -9.55 5.25
CA ALA A 106 -19.45 -9.50 5.46
C ALA A 106 -20.21 -10.33 4.40
N LEU A 107 -19.75 -10.29 3.16
CA LEU A 107 -20.33 -11.05 2.06
C LEU A 107 -19.98 -12.53 2.11
N ALA A 108 -18.72 -12.86 2.39
CA ALA A 108 -18.23 -14.22 2.56
C ALA A 108 -19.01 -14.94 3.66
N ARG A 109 -19.34 -14.26 4.77
CA ARG A 109 -20.17 -14.81 5.85
C ARG A 109 -21.59 -15.14 5.39
N ARG A 110 -22.22 -14.25 4.62
CA ARG A 110 -23.57 -14.50 4.07
C ARG A 110 -23.58 -15.67 3.08
N GLN A 111 -22.49 -15.84 2.35
CA GLN A 111 -22.30 -16.92 1.38
C GLN A 111 -21.66 -18.20 1.98
N GLN A 112 -21.36 -18.20 3.29
CA GLN A 112 -20.65 -19.28 4.00
C GLN A 112 -19.33 -19.70 3.32
N LEU A 113 -18.58 -18.73 2.80
CA LEU A 113 -17.32 -18.95 2.10
C LEU A 113 -16.13 -19.01 3.05
N ALA A 114 -15.10 -19.76 2.64
CA ALA A 114 -13.79 -19.70 3.28
C ALA A 114 -13.22 -18.29 3.18
N ILE A 115 -12.84 -17.70 4.31
CA ILE A 115 -12.37 -16.31 4.37
C ILE A 115 -10.88 -16.23 4.09
N ALA A 116 -10.08 -17.20 4.59
CA ALA A 116 -8.63 -17.08 4.61
C ALA A 116 -7.97 -16.95 3.23
N TYR A 117 -8.28 -17.86 2.31
CA TYR A 117 -7.65 -17.91 0.99
C TYR A 117 -8.00 -16.69 0.12
N PRO A 118 -9.29 -16.34 -0.11
CA PRO A 118 -9.62 -15.17 -0.91
C PRO A 118 -9.15 -13.86 -0.27
N THR A 119 -9.25 -13.73 1.06
CA THR A 119 -8.77 -12.53 1.76
C THR A 119 -7.27 -12.35 1.56
N THR A 120 -6.50 -13.43 1.62
CA THR A 120 -5.05 -13.37 1.35
C THR A 120 -4.77 -12.89 -0.07
N LEU A 121 -5.51 -13.38 -1.07
CA LEU A 121 -5.35 -12.91 -2.46
C LEU A 121 -5.75 -11.43 -2.64
N ILE A 122 -6.79 -10.96 -1.93
CA ILE A 122 -7.17 -9.54 -1.92
C ILE A 122 -6.05 -8.68 -1.32
N ILE A 123 -5.39 -9.16 -0.26
CA ILE A 123 -4.25 -8.46 0.36
C ILE A 123 -3.05 -8.40 -0.60
N MET A 124 -2.69 -9.55 -1.19
CA MET A 124 -1.64 -9.60 -2.20
C MET A 124 -1.96 -8.68 -3.38
N ALA A 125 -3.21 -8.66 -3.83
CA ALA A 125 -3.66 -7.77 -4.90
C ALA A 125 -3.53 -6.29 -4.56
N ALA A 126 -3.90 -5.88 -3.34
CA ALA A 126 -3.73 -4.49 -2.90
C ALA A 126 -2.25 -4.09 -2.84
N ASN A 127 -1.35 -4.96 -2.35
CA ASN A 127 0.09 -4.67 -2.34
C ASN A 127 0.67 -4.60 -3.77
N LEU A 128 0.41 -5.60 -4.60
CA LEU A 128 0.99 -5.70 -5.93
C LEU A 128 0.40 -4.69 -6.92
N GLY A 129 -0.91 -4.42 -6.84
CA GLY A 129 -1.57 -3.43 -7.67
C GLY A 129 -1.05 -2.02 -7.38
N SER A 130 -0.86 -1.70 -6.10
CA SER A 130 -0.31 -0.41 -5.67
C SER A 130 1.08 -0.12 -6.23
N ALA A 131 1.85 -1.16 -6.59
CA ALA A 131 3.19 -0.99 -7.15
C ALA A 131 3.18 -0.35 -8.55
N PHE A 132 2.04 -0.39 -9.26
CA PHE A 132 1.95 0.12 -10.63
C PHE A 132 1.98 1.65 -10.73
N THR A 133 1.51 2.38 -9.72
CA THR A 133 1.44 3.84 -9.73
C THR A 133 2.26 4.45 -8.58
N PRO A 134 2.76 5.70 -8.74
CA PRO A 134 3.52 6.34 -7.67
C PRO A 134 2.71 6.57 -6.40
N ILE A 135 1.44 6.93 -6.56
CA ILE A 135 0.51 7.16 -5.43
C ILE A 135 0.00 5.87 -4.82
N GLY A 136 0.13 4.73 -5.49
CA GLY A 136 -0.46 3.50 -4.99
C GLY A 136 0.12 3.11 -3.64
N ASN A 137 1.41 3.39 -3.42
CA ASN A 137 2.03 3.17 -2.13
C ASN A 137 3.09 4.23 -1.77
N PRO A 138 3.34 4.44 -0.46
CA PRO A 138 4.25 5.50 -0.02
C PRO A 138 5.72 5.30 -0.43
N GLN A 139 6.18 4.05 -0.52
CA GLN A 139 7.55 3.77 -0.96
C GLN A 139 7.78 4.18 -2.41
N ASN A 140 6.83 3.97 -3.31
CA ASN A 140 6.96 4.40 -4.70
C ASN A 140 6.93 5.91 -4.83
N LEU A 141 6.04 6.58 -4.09
CA LEU A 141 6.02 8.04 -4.01
C LEU A 141 7.37 8.58 -3.54
N PHE A 142 7.94 7.98 -2.49
CA PHE A 142 9.26 8.35 -2.01
C PHE A 142 10.34 8.13 -3.07
N LEU A 143 10.39 6.95 -3.72
CA LEU A 143 11.39 6.65 -4.75
C LEU A 143 11.31 7.63 -5.94
N VAL A 144 10.10 7.98 -6.40
CA VAL A 144 9.91 8.96 -7.48
C VAL A 144 10.44 10.33 -7.07
N THR A 145 10.16 10.76 -5.85
CA THR A 145 10.59 12.06 -5.33
C THR A 145 12.09 12.10 -5.08
N PHE A 146 12.68 11.02 -4.53
CA PHE A 146 14.09 10.93 -4.16
C PHE A 146 15.01 10.81 -5.38
N TYR A 147 14.65 9.98 -6.36
CA TYR A 147 15.44 9.77 -7.59
C TYR A 147 15.02 10.68 -8.75
N HIS A 148 14.06 11.59 -8.54
CA HIS A 148 13.49 12.46 -9.58
C HIS A 148 13.05 11.70 -10.85
N VAL A 149 12.33 10.60 -10.63
CA VAL A 149 11.93 9.68 -11.71
C VAL A 149 10.81 10.30 -12.54
N ASN A 150 10.99 10.37 -13.86
CA ASN A 150 9.93 10.85 -14.76
C ASN A 150 8.82 9.79 -14.96
N LEU A 151 7.66 10.25 -15.45
CA LEU A 151 6.46 9.43 -15.69
C LEU A 151 6.75 8.19 -16.53
N LEU A 152 7.44 8.36 -17.67
CA LEU A 152 7.67 7.28 -18.62
C LEU A 152 8.63 6.22 -18.05
N THR A 153 9.71 6.64 -17.38
CA THR A 153 10.66 5.75 -16.72
C THR A 153 9.97 4.95 -15.61
N PHE A 154 9.12 5.60 -14.82
CA PHE A 154 8.38 4.92 -13.76
C PHE A 154 7.46 3.83 -14.33
N PHE A 155 6.66 4.13 -15.36
CA PHE A 155 5.77 3.13 -15.95
C PHE A 155 6.52 2.03 -16.70
N LYS A 156 7.67 2.33 -17.33
CA LYS A 156 8.54 1.29 -17.90
C LYS A 156 9.04 0.32 -16.83
N LEU A 157 9.32 0.82 -15.63
CA LEU A 157 9.76 0.03 -14.50
C LEU A 157 8.62 -0.75 -13.82
N SER A 158 7.44 -0.15 -13.69
CA SER A 158 6.32 -0.73 -12.95
C SER A 158 5.46 -1.70 -13.78
N THR A 159 5.38 -1.53 -15.10
CA THR A 159 4.53 -2.35 -15.99
C THR A 159 4.92 -3.84 -15.97
N PRO A 160 6.20 -4.24 -16.07
CA PRO A 160 6.57 -5.66 -16.02
C PRO A 160 6.12 -6.33 -14.71
N LEU A 161 6.33 -5.66 -13.58
CA LEU A 161 5.88 -6.14 -12.28
C LEU A 161 4.35 -6.24 -12.21
N MET A 162 3.63 -5.24 -12.75
CA MET A 162 2.16 -5.27 -12.81
C MET A 162 1.66 -6.48 -13.59
N LEU A 163 2.20 -6.76 -14.78
CA LEU A 163 1.78 -7.88 -15.62
C LEU A 163 2.08 -9.22 -14.95
N ALA A 164 3.28 -9.40 -14.39
CA ALA A 164 3.66 -10.61 -13.67
C ALA A 164 2.77 -10.83 -12.43
N SER A 165 2.47 -9.76 -11.70
CA SER A 165 1.59 -9.79 -10.53
C SER A 165 0.17 -10.18 -10.89
N LEU A 166 -0.38 -9.60 -11.96
CA LEU A 166 -1.72 -9.91 -12.43
C LEU A 166 -1.81 -11.37 -12.91
N ALA A 167 -0.81 -11.85 -13.65
CA ALA A 167 -0.73 -13.24 -14.08
C ALA A 167 -0.70 -14.21 -12.88
N LEU A 168 0.14 -13.93 -11.87
CA LEU A 168 0.19 -14.71 -10.64
C LEU A 168 -1.16 -14.72 -9.91
N LEU A 169 -1.80 -13.57 -9.73
CA LEU A 169 -3.08 -13.46 -9.04
C LEU A 169 -4.21 -14.17 -9.79
N ILE A 170 -4.23 -14.07 -11.12
CA ILE A 170 -5.16 -14.82 -11.96
C ILE A 170 -4.95 -16.32 -11.73
N ALA A 171 -3.72 -16.82 -11.85
CA ALA A 171 -3.39 -18.22 -11.63
C ALA A 171 -3.83 -18.70 -10.23
N LEU A 172 -3.47 -17.95 -9.17
CA LEU A 172 -3.88 -18.23 -7.80
C LEU A 172 -5.41 -18.24 -7.63
N SER A 173 -6.12 -17.35 -8.32
CA SER A 173 -7.58 -17.27 -8.23
C SER A 173 -8.31 -18.47 -8.86
N TRP A 174 -7.67 -19.28 -9.69
CA TRP A 174 -8.33 -20.45 -10.31
C TRP A 174 -8.66 -21.55 -9.29
N TRP A 175 -7.90 -21.65 -8.20
CA TRP A 175 -8.15 -22.60 -7.10
C TRP A 175 -9.32 -22.21 -6.18
N LEU A 176 -9.92 -21.04 -6.39
CA LEU A 176 -11.11 -20.64 -5.66
C LEU A 176 -12.32 -21.54 -6.03
N PRO A 177 -13.10 -22.00 -5.04
CA PRO A 177 -14.23 -22.90 -5.28
C PRO A 177 -15.31 -22.22 -6.13
N ARG A 178 -15.97 -23.01 -6.99
CA ARG A 178 -17.16 -22.59 -7.75
C ARG A 178 -18.40 -23.04 -6.99
N SER A 179 -19.17 -22.11 -6.44
CA SER A 179 -20.49 -22.41 -5.90
C SER A 179 -21.51 -21.34 -6.32
N PRO A 180 -22.80 -21.71 -6.46
CA PRO A 180 -23.84 -20.75 -6.78
C PRO A 180 -23.98 -19.70 -5.68
N LEU A 181 -24.26 -18.46 -6.06
CA LEU A 181 -24.49 -17.38 -5.11
C LEU A 181 -25.87 -17.53 -4.47
N THR A 182 -25.93 -17.52 -3.15
CA THR A 182 -27.19 -17.55 -2.38
C THR A 182 -27.72 -16.16 -2.05
N VAL A 183 -26.83 -15.16 -2.02
CA VAL A 183 -27.19 -13.75 -1.77
C VAL A 183 -27.71 -13.10 -3.05
N THR A 184 -28.92 -12.55 -2.98
CA THR A 184 -29.49 -11.74 -4.06
C THR A 184 -28.82 -10.37 -4.12
N PRO A 185 -28.48 -9.88 -5.33
CA PRO A 185 -27.84 -8.58 -5.47
C PRO A 185 -28.81 -7.46 -5.08
N ALA A 186 -28.35 -6.52 -4.24
CA ALA A 186 -29.05 -5.26 -4.04
C ALA A 186 -28.93 -4.41 -5.32
N LYS A 187 -29.96 -3.64 -5.68
CA LYS A 187 -29.91 -2.70 -6.81
C LYS A 187 -28.71 -1.75 -6.62
N SER A 188 -27.76 -1.77 -7.54
CA SER A 188 -26.66 -0.82 -7.54
C SER A 188 -27.20 0.58 -7.82
N LYS A 189 -26.76 1.56 -7.03
CA LYS A 189 -26.97 2.97 -7.40
C LYS A 189 -26.03 3.30 -8.58
N PRO A 190 -26.45 4.13 -9.54
CA PRO A 190 -25.52 4.62 -10.56
C PRO A 190 -24.47 5.54 -9.92
N ILE A 191 -23.22 5.45 -10.38
CA ILE A 191 -22.15 6.36 -9.95
C ILE A 191 -22.44 7.73 -10.56
N SER A 192 -22.38 8.79 -9.76
CA SER A 192 -22.55 10.16 -10.27
C SER A 192 -21.35 10.57 -11.12
N HIS A 193 -21.60 11.03 -12.35
CA HIS A 193 -20.55 11.56 -13.24
C HIS A 193 -19.75 12.72 -12.60
N ASN A 194 -20.39 13.53 -11.77
CA ASN A 194 -19.74 14.64 -11.07
C ASN A 194 -18.72 14.13 -10.04
N GLN A 195 -19.02 13.04 -9.34
CA GLN A 195 -18.10 12.43 -8.38
C GLN A 195 -16.88 11.83 -9.08
N ILE A 196 -17.07 11.22 -10.25
CA ILE A 196 -15.97 10.72 -11.10
C ILE A 196 -15.10 11.89 -11.58
N GLY A 197 -15.71 13.00 -12.02
CA GLY A 197 -14.99 14.19 -12.47
C GLY A 197 -14.12 14.79 -11.37
N VAL A 198 -14.66 14.96 -10.16
CA VAL A 198 -13.90 15.44 -8.98
C VAL A 198 -12.77 14.47 -8.64
N ALA A 199 -13.05 13.16 -8.66
CA ALA A 199 -12.07 12.13 -8.36
C ALA A 199 -10.89 12.15 -9.35
N ALA A 200 -11.20 12.15 -10.65
CA ALA A 200 -10.20 12.22 -11.72
C ALA A 200 -9.40 13.53 -11.63
N GLY A 201 -10.07 14.67 -11.43
CA GLY A 201 -9.41 15.96 -11.32
C GLY A 201 -8.39 16.04 -10.17
N LEU A 202 -8.78 15.60 -8.96
CA LEU A 202 -7.88 15.58 -7.81
C LEU A 202 -6.70 14.61 -8.01
N LEU A 203 -6.97 13.42 -8.55
CA LEU A 203 -5.93 12.43 -8.83
C LEU A 203 -4.92 12.94 -9.85
N SER A 204 -5.41 13.53 -10.94
CA SER A 204 -4.57 14.16 -11.97
C SER A 204 -3.75 15.30 -11.39
N PHE A 205 -4.34 16.16 -10.56
CA PHE A 205 -3.61 17.28 -9.94
C PHE A 205 -2.48 16.80 -9.02
N ILE A 206 -2.70 15.72 -8.25
CA ILE A 206 -1.66 15.09 -7.44
C ILE A 206 -0.56 14.48 -8.32
N MET A 207 -0.92 13.79 -9.40
CA MET A 207 0.05 13.24 -10.36
C MET A 207 0.95 14.33 -10.95
N LEU A 208 0.38 15.48 -11.32
CA LEU A 208 1.17 16.61 -11.83
C LEU A 208 2.21 17.10 -10.82
N GLY A 209 1.88 17.13 -9.53
CA GLY A 209 2.83 17.47 -8.46
C GLY A 209 3.95 16.45 -8.30
N ILE A 210 3.60 15.16 -8.32
CA ILE A 210 4.56 14.06 -8.11
C ILE A 210 5.61 14.01 -9.21
N PHE A 211 5.23 14.27 -10.45
CA PHE A 211 6.15 14.33 -11.58
C PHE A 211 6.80 15.70 -11.78
N ASN A 212 6.71 16.59 -10.78
CA ASN A 212 7.29 17.92 -10.77
C ASN A 212 6.85 18.80 -11.98
N LEU A 213 5.64 18.56 -12.50
CA LEU A 213 5.02 19.37 -13.55
C LEU A 213 4.32 20.60 -12.98
N VAL A 214 3.90 20.52 -11.71
CA VAL A 214 3.33 21.63 -10.93
C VAL A 214 4.06 21.68 -9.58
N PRO A 215 4.38 22.86 -9.04
CA PRO A 215 4.95 22.98 -7.71
C PRO A 215 4.12 22.24 -6.67
N ILE A 216 4.74 21.30 -5.95
CA ILE A 216 4.03 20.43 -5.01
C ILE A 216 3.27 21.20 -3.93
N LEU A 217 3.78 22.36 -3.52
CA LEU A 217 3.12 23.23 -2.56
C LEU A 217 1.74 23.70 -3.05
N LEU A 218 1.61 24.02 -4.35
CA LEU A 218 0.33 24.38 -4.95
C LEU A 218 -0.62 23.19 -4.97
N VAL A 219 -0.10 21.99 -5.22
CA VAL A 219 -0.89 20.75 -5.18
C VAL A 219 -1.45 20.49 -3.79
N ILE A 220 -0.62 20.66 -2.76
CA ILE A 220 -1.05 20.48 -1.36
C ILE A 220 -2.11 21.52 -1.00
N ILE A 221 -1.83 22.81 -1.25
CA ILE A 221 -2.76 23.91 -0.91
C ILE A 221 -4.08 23.73 -1.67
N GLY A 222 -4.02 23.49 -2.98
CA GLY A 222 -5.21 23.29 -3.80
C GLY A 222 -6.04 22.09 -3.34
N THR A 223 -5.39 20.96 -3.01
CA THR A 223 -6.08 19.78 -2.48
C THR A 223 -6.78 20.08 -1.15
N VAL A 224 -6.13 20.80 -0.24
CA VAL A 224 -6.72 21.21 1.04
C VAL A 224 -7.92 22.13 0.83
N VAL A 225 -7.77 23.16 -0.01
CA VAL A 225 -8.82 24.15 -0.28
C VAL A 225 -10.05 23.48 -0.93
N VAL A 226 -9.84 22.70 -2.00
CA VAL A 226 -10.92 21.98 -2.68
C VAL A 226 -11.62 21.01 -1.73
N SER A 227 -10.86 20.22 -0.97
CA SER A 227 -11.46 19.27 -0.02
C SER A 227 -12.20 19.96 1.13
N PHE A 228 -11.73 21.13 1.56
CA PHE A 228 -12.40 21.94 2.57
C PHE A 228 -13.75 22.48 2.08
N ILE A 229 -13.79 22.97 0.83
CA ILE A 229 -15.01 23.47 0.18
C ILE A 229 -16.02 22.34 -0.02
N ILE A 230 -15.58 21.17 -0.51
CA ILE A 230 -16.49 20.05 -0.80
C ILE A 230 -16.98 19.38 0.48
N ASN A 231 -16.06 18.98 1.37
CA ASN A 231 -16.43 18.30 2.62
C ASN A 231 -15.34 18.41 3.69
N ARG A 232 -15.41 19.45 4.52
CA ARG A 232 -14.52 19.64 5.68
C ARG A 232 -14.46 18.48 6.68
N ARG A 233 -15.41 17.53 6.68
CA ARG A 233 -15.36 16.38 7.60
C ARG A 233 -14.26 15.39 7.22
N VAL A 234 -13.79 15.39 5.97
CA VAL A 234 -12.74 14.46 5.51
C VAL A 234 -11.46 14.57 6.33
N PHE A 235 -11.12 15.79 6.79
CA PHE A 235 -9.95 16.05 7.65
C PHE A 235 -10.03 15.31 8.99
N GLN A 236 -11.22 14.97 9.47
CA GLN A 236 -11.37 14.19 10.71
C GLN A 236 -11.01 12.72 10.53
N TYR A 237 -11.04 12.23 9.29
CA TYR A 237 -10.80 10.83 8.96
C TYR A 237 -9.37 10.57 8.48
N VAL A 238 -8.62 11.61 8.09
CA VAL A 238 -7.21 11.52 7.67
C VAL A 238 -6.35 10.82 8.71
N ASP A 239 -5.55 9.84 8.28
CA ASP A 239 -4.69 9.06 9.16
C ASP A 239 -3.40 9.83 9.53
N TYR A 240 -3.53 10.74 10.48
CA TYR A 240 -2.39 11.50 10.99
C TYR A 240 -1.36 10.63 11.75
N ALA A 241 -1.76 9.47 12.29
CA ALA A 241 -0.80 8.54 12.88
C ALA A 241 0.15 8.03 11.81
N LEU A 242 -0.38 7.64 10.66
CA LEU A 242 0.45 7.18 9.54
C LEU A 242 1.44 8.26 9.08
N LEU A 243 1.02 9.54 8.97
CA LEU A 243 1.95 10.64 8.66
C LEU A 243 3.08 10.80 9.70
N LEU A 244 2.74 10.72 10.99
CA LEU A 244 3.75 10.77 12.05
C LEU A 244 4.68 9.55 12.01
N THR A 245 4.16 8.36 11.68
CA THR A 245 4.96 7.15 11.44
C THR A 245 6.00 7.38 10.34
N PHE A 246 5.63 8.04 9.23
CA PHE A 246 6.59 8.40 8.19
C PHE A 246 7.70 9.33 8.69
N ILE A 247 7.34 10.34 9.50
CA ILE A 247 8.33 11.22 10.13
C ILE A 247 9.26 10.41 11.04
N CYS A 248 8.73 9.48 11.85
CA CYS A 248 9.53 8.56 12.65
C CYS A 248 10.45 7.69 11.80
N PHE A 249 10.00 7.20 10.63
CA PHE A 249 10.85 6.45 9.70
C PHE A 249 11.99 7.31 9.15
N PHE A 250 11.75 8.56 8.77
CA PHE A 250 12.83 9.47 8.35
C PHE A 250 13.83 9.74 9.47
N ILE A 251 13.37 9.97 10.70
CA ILE A 251 14.24 10.15 11.87
C ILE A 251 15.09 8.90 12.11
N PHE A 252 14.44 7.72 12.11
CA PHE A 252 15.09 6.43 12.28
C PHE A 252 16.17 6.17 11.22
N VAL A 253 15.82 6.37 9.94
CA VAL A 253 16.75 6.20 8.83
C VAL A 253 17.89 7.20 8.89
N SER A 254 17.62 8.46 9.23
CA SER A 254 18.64 9.49 9.39
C SER A 254 19.63 9.11 10.50
N ALA A 255 19.14 8.71 11.67
CA ALA A 255 20.01 8.28 12.76
C ALA A 255 20.88 7.08 12.38
N ILE A 256 20.31 6.08 11.71
CA ILE A 256 21.05 4.89 11.23
C ILE A 256 22.11 5.27 10.19
N SER A 257 21.77 6.18 9.28
CA SER A 257 22.65 6.61 8.19
C SER A 257 23.85 7.44 8.67
N HIS A 258 23.87 7.85 9.95
CA HIS A 258 25.01 8.51 10.58
C HIS A 258 25.87 7.58 11.45
N ASN A 259 25.55 6.29 11.52
CA ASN A 259 26.39 5.31 12.20
C ASN A 259 27.43 4.70 11.25
N PRO A 260 28.75 4.90 11.47
CA PRO A 260 29.79 4.43 10.55
C PRO A 260 29.80 2.91 10.33
N THR A 261 29.49 2.14 11.38
CA THR A 261 29.42 0.67 11.29
C THR A 261 28.29 0.24 10.39
N ILE A 262 27.07 0.75 10.62
CA ILE A 262 25.90 0.37 9.83
C ILE A 262 26.05 0.82 8.37
N THR A 263 26.52 2.04 8.14
CA THR A 263 26.74 2.54 6.77
C THR A 263 27.79 1.73 6.00
N HIS A 264 28.85 1.24 6.66
CA HIS A 264 29.83 0.36 6.03
C HIS A 264 29.18 -0.95 5.55
N TRP A 265 28.41 -1.61 6.42
CA TRP A 265 27.68 -2.84 6.06
C TRP A 265 26.65 -2.60 4.95
N LEU A 266 25.84 -1.56 5.06
CA LEU A 266 24.83 -1.22 4.04
C LEU A 266 25.48 -0.96 2.68
N ARG A 267 26.60 -0.22 2.63
CA ARG A 267 27.34 0.02 1.39
C ARG A 267 27.85 -1.26 0.74
N GLN A 268 28.23 -2.27 1.51
CA GLN A 268 28.63 -3.57 0.96
C GLN A 268 27.43 -4.34 0.37
N LEU A 269 26.27 -4.25 1.03
CA LEU A 269 25.03 -4.92 0.61
C LEU A 269 24.32 -4.24 -0.57
N THR A 270 24.72 -3.01 -0.93
CA THR A 270 24.07 -2.22 -1.98
C THR A 270 24.96 -1.86 -3.17
N GLN A 271 26.08 -2.57 -3.35
CA GLN A 271 27.07 -2.28 -4.41
C GLN A 271 26.56 -2.58 -5.82
N THR A 272 25.84 -3.70 -5.98
CA THR A 272 25.39 -4.20 -7.28
C THR A 272 23.87 -4.28 -7.33
N ALA A 273 23.27 -4.16 -8.52
CA ALA A 273 21.82 -4.31 -8.69
C ALA A 273 21.26 -5.61 -8.05
N PRO A 274 21.88 -6.80 -8.23
CA PRO A 274 21.41 -8.01 -7.56
C PRO A 274 21.47 -7.94 -6.03
N SER A 275 22.54 -7.36 -5.46
CA SER A 275 22.68 -7.19 -4.01
C SER A 275 21.62 -6.24 -3.43
N VAL A 276 21.34 -5.13 -4.13
CA VAL A 276 20.30 -4.16 -3.76
C VAL A 276 18.92 -4.80 -3.78
N TYR A 277 18.65 -5.60 -4.81
CA TYR A 277 17.39 -6.31 -4.96
C TYR A 277 17.13 -7.29 -3.80
N ILE A 278 18.11 -8.17 -3.51
CA ILE A 278 18.03 -9.12 -2.38
C ILE A 278 17.89 -8.37 -1.06
N THR A 279 18.69 -7.32 -0.85
CA THR A 279 18.62 -6.51 0.36
C THR A 279 17.24 -5.86 0.51
N GLY A 280 16.66 -5.33 -0.58
CA GLY A 280 15.29 -4.82 -0.59
C GLY A 280 14.25 -5.86 -0.18
N LEU A 281 14.33 -7.09 -0.72
CA LEU A 281 13.43 -8.19 -0.35
C LEU A 281 13.53 -8.52 1.15
N ILE A 282 14.75 -8.74 1.65
CA ILE A 282 15.02 -9.17 3.02
C ILE A 282 14.69 -8.07 4.02
N THR A 283 15.17 -6.85 3.80
CA THR A 283 14.93 -5.72 4.70
C THR A 283 13.44 -5.43 4.81
N SER A 284 12.68 -5.56 3.72
CA SER A 284 11.22 -5.42 3.76
C SER A 284 10.58 -6.41 4.73
N GLN A 285 11.05 -7.67 4.78
CA GLN A 285 10.49 -8.68 5.71
C GLN A 285 10.65 -8.33 7.18
N VAL A 286 11.66 -7.53 7.52
CA VAL A 286 12.06 -7.21 8.91
C VAL A 286 11.50 -5.88 9.37
N ILE A 287 11.62 -4.83 8.55
CA ILE A 287 11.23 -3.46 8.94
C ILE A 287 10.04 -2.91 8.15
N SER A 288 9.49 -3.66 7.20
CA SER A 288 8.50 -3.22 6.21
C SER A 288 9.10 -2.53 4.98
N ASN A 289 8.44 -2.68 3.84
CA ASN A 289 8.85 -2.15 2.53
C ASN A 289 9.05 -0.63 2.49
N VAL A 290 8.24 0.12 3.25
CA VAL A 290 8.33 1.59 3.33
C VAL A 290 9.66 2.07 3.93
N PRO A 291 9.99 1.78 5.19
CA PRO A 291 11.26 2.20 5.76
C PRO A 291 12.46 1.47 5.12
N ALA A 292 12.28 0.27 4.56
CA ALA A 292 13.31 -0.38 3.74
C ALA A 292 13.69 0.47 2.52
N ALA A 293 12.70 0.99 1.78
CA ALA A 293 12.95 1.87 0.64
C ALA A 293 13.63 3.17 1.06
N ILE A 294 13.16 3.80 2.14
CA ILE A 294 13.75 5.06 2.66
C ILE A 294 15.19 4.83 3.11
N LEU A 295 15.49 3.72 3.77
CA LEU A 295 16.84 3.37 4.21
C LEU A 295 17.78 3.12 3.04
N LEU A 296 17.42 2.18 2.16
CA LEU A 296 18.32 1.67 1.13
C LEU A 296 18.57 2.69 0.01
N ALA A 297 17.63 3.61 -0.25
CA ALA A 297 17.79 4.64 -1.27
C ALA A 297 19.01 5.55 -1.03
N ASN A 298 19.38 5.77 0.23
CA ASN A 298 20.57 6.57 0.59
C ASN A 298 21.90 5.89 0.25
N PHE A 299 21.91 4.59 -0.07
CA PHE A 299 23.12 3.80 -0.28
C PHE A 299 23.24 3.21 -1.68
N THR A 300 22.33 3.54 -2.60
CA THR A 300 22.36 2.97 -3.95
C THR A 300 21.80 3.90 -5.02
N SER A 301 22.34 3.78 -6.23
CA SER A 301 21.80 4.36 -7.45
C SER A 301 21.03 3.35 -8.31
N HIS A 302 20.98 2.07 -7.91
CA HIS A 302 20.32 0.99 -8.66
C HIS A 302 18.81 1.00 -8.46
N LEU A 303 18.15 2.07 -8.91
CA LEU A 303 16.70 2.28 -8.76
C LEU A 303 15.86 1.08 -9.22
N PRO A 304 16.08 0.44 -10.40
CA PRO A 304 15.26 -0.69 -10.82
C PRO A 304 15.29 -1.86 -9.83
N ALA A 305 16.48 -2.17 -9.32
CA ALA A 305 16.67 -3.23 -8.33
C ALA A 305 16.01 -2.90 -7.00
N LEU A 306 16.18 -1.66 -6.51
CA LEU A 306 15.55 -1.22 -5.28
C LEU A 306 14.02 -1.24 -5.40
N PHE A 307 13.48 -0.70 -6.49
CA PHE A 307 12.04 -0.67 -6.77
C PHE A 307 11.44 -2.07 -6.76
N LEU A 308 12.02 -3.01 -7.51
CA LEU A 308 11.52 -4.38 -7.54
C LEU A 308 11.67 -5.05 -6.17
N GLY A 309 12.81 -4.87 -5.51
CA GLY A 309 13.10 -5.48 -4.21
C GLY A 309 12.12 -5.07 -3.12
N VAL A 310 11.78 -3.79 -3.01
CA VAL A 310 10.84 -3.32 -1.97
C VAL A 310 9.38 -3.53 -2.33
N ASN A 311 8.99 -3.49 -3.61
CA ASN A 311 7.60 -3.74 -3.99
C ASN A 311 7.25 -5.24 -3.90
N ILE A 312 8.12 -6.12 -4.41
CA ILE A 312 7.96 -7.57 -4.24
C ILE A 312 8.16 -7.95 -2.76
N GLY A 313 9.10 -7.30 -2.08
CA GLY A 313 9.36 -7.45 -0.65
C GLY A 313 8.20 -7.03 0.25
N GLY A 314 7.15 -6.39 -0.28
CA GLY A 314 5.89 -6.17 0.44
C GLY A 314 5.04 -7.45 0.62
N LEU A 315 5.37 -8.52 -0.12
CA LEU A 315 4.89 -9.87 0.13
C LEU A 315 5.73 -10.57 1.21
N GLY A 316 5.32 -11.78 1.58
CA GLY A 316 5.99 -12.61 2.59
C GLY A 316 5.36 -12.48 3.98
N SER A 317 6.06 -11.82 4.89
CA SER A 317 5.66 -11.73 6.30
C SER A 317 4.51 -10.73 6.53
N LEU A 318 3.88 -10.79 7.71
CA LEU A 318 2.91 -9.77 8.12
C LEU A 318 3.57 -8.39 8.29
N VAL A 319 4.85 -8.33 8.62
CA VAL A 319 5.60 -7.07 8.82
C VAL A 319 6.04 -6.48 7.47
N ALA A 320 6.14 -7.32 6.43
CA ALA A 320 6.61 -6.96 5.10
C ALA A 320 5.96 -5.71 4.49
N SER A 321 4.67 -5.49 4.79
CA SER A 321 3.91 -4.33 4.35
C SER A 321 2.92 -3.91 5.44
N LEU A 322 2.75 -2.60 5.64
CA LEU A 322 1.74 -2.06 6.57
C LEU A 322 0.32 -2.54 6.22
N ALA A 323 0.03 -2.73 4.93
CA ALA A 323 -1.25 -3.25 4.47
C ALA A 323 -1.54 -4.67 5.01
N ASN A 324 -0.51 -5.49 5.23
CA ASN A 324 -0.68 -6.85 5.78
C ASN A 324 -1.15 -6.78 7.25
N LEU A 325 -0.53 -5.90 8.04
CA LEU A 325 -0.93 -5.64 9.43
C LEU A 325 -2.33 -5.03 9.51
N LEU A 326 -2.64 -4.12 8.59
CA LEU A 326 -3.94 -3.46 8.53
C LEU A 326 -5.06 -4.46 8.20
N ALA A 327 -4.81 -5.37 7.27
CA ALA A 327 -5.75 -6.43 6.92
C ALA A 327 -5.96 -7.40 8.10
N LEU A 328 -4.89 -7.78 8.79
CA LEU A 328 -4.98 -8.58 10.02
C LEU A 328 -5.87 -7.88 11.07
N LYS A 329 -5.68 -6.58 11.27
CA LYS A 329 -6.51 -5.78 12.18
C LYS A 329 -7.99 -5.78 11.80
N GLN A 330 -8.32 -5.81 10.50
CA GLN A 330 -9.71 -5.92 10.02
C GLN A 330 -10.29 -7.33 10.24
N LEU A 331 -9.47 -8.37 10.36
CA LEU A 331 -9.91 -9.75 10.56
C LEU A 331 -10.13 -10.11 12.04
N LEU A 332 -9.39 -9.49 12.97
CA LEU A 332 -9.49 -9.78 14.41
C LEU A 332 -10.91 -9.76 14.98
N PRO A 333 -11.81 -8.83 14.59
CA PRO A 333 -13.21 -8.82 15.07
C PRO A 333 -14.05 -10.01 14.59
N PHE A 334 -13.52 -10.87 13.72
CA PHE A 334 -14.24 -11.96 13.07
C PHE A 334 -13.65 -13.36 13.39
N ASP A 335 -12.86 -13.49 14.45
CA ASP A 335 -12.17 -14.74 14.86
C ASP A 335 -13.13 -15.89 15.24
N ASP A 336 -14.40 -15.59 15.51
CA ASP A 336 -15.40 -16.57 15.99
C ASP A 336 -15.69 -17.74 15.02
N GLN A 337 -15.38 -17.62 13.72
CA GLN A 337 -15.77 -18.62 12.71
C GLN A 337 -14.62 -19.30 11.96
N GLN A 338 -13.44 -18.71 11.95
CA GLN A 338 -12.22 -19.37 11.47
C GLN A 338 -11.10 -19.03 12.44
N PRO A 339 -10.37 -20.03 12.96
CA PRO A 339 -9.30 -19.77 13.89
C PRO A 339 -8.26 -18.88 13.20
N LEU A 340 -7.91 -17.75 13.81
CA LEU A 340 -6.88 -16.83 13.33
C LEU A 340 -5.60 -17.56 12.87
N ARG A 341 -5.25 -18.66 13.55
CA ARG A 341 -4.14 -19.54 13.18
C ARG A 341 -4.24 -20.08 11.76
N HIS A 342 -5.43 -20.51 11.32
CA HIS A 342 -5.65 -20.98 9.95
C HIS A 342 -5.45 -19.86 8.94
N PHE A 343 -5.99 -18.67 9.20
CA PHE A 343 -5.71 -17.49 8.37
C PHE A 343 -4.22 -17.21 8.26
N LEU A 344 -3.50 -17.16 9.39
CA LEU A 344 -2.06 -16.89 9.42
C LEU A 344 -1.24 -17.92 8.63
N LEU A 345 -1.62 -19.20 8.69
CA LEU A 345 -0.98 -20.26 7.91
C LEU A 345 -1.19 -20.07 6.40
N VAL A 346 -2.44 -19.85 5.97
CA VAL A 346 -2.76 -19.61 4.55
C VAL A 346 -2.09 -18.32 4.06
N PHE A 347 -2.14 -17.26 4.87
CA PHE A 347 -1.50 -15.98 4.60
C PHE A 347 -0.01 -16.15 4.34
N THR A 348 0.69 -16.81 5.28
CA THR A 348 2.14 -17.00 5.21
C THR A 348 2.53 -17.88 4.02
N ALA A 349 1.78 -18.96 3.76
CA ALA A 349 2.05 -19.86 2.66
C ALA A 349 1.91 -19.15 1.29
N LEU A 350 0.80 -18.44 1.06
CA LEU A 350 0.55 -17.76 -0.21
C LEU A 350 1.46 -16.56 -0.42
N ASN A 351 1.70 -15.75 0.62
CA ASN A 351 2.61 -14.62 0.52
C ASN A 351 4.07 -15.08 0.35
N GLY A 352 4.48 -16.16 1.01
CA GLY A 352 5.79 -16.78 0.81
C GLY A 352 5.93 -17.35 -0.61
N LEU A 353 4.89 -18.01 -1.13
CA LEU A 353 4.86 -18.50 -2.52
C LEU A 353 4.94 -17.34 -3.52
N GLY A 354 4.15 -16.28 -3.31
CA GLY A 354 4.18 -15.09 -4.17
C GLY A 354 5.53 -14.38 -4.14
N LEU A 355 6.13 -14.24 -2.95
CA LEU A 355 7.47 -13.70 -2.76
C LEU A 355 8.52 -14.55 -3.48
N LEU A 356 8.42 -15.89 -3.44
CA LEU A 356 9.34 -16.78 -4.14
C LEU A 356 9.19 -16.65 -5.66
N ILE A 357 7.96 -16.73 -6.19
CA ILE A 357 7.71 -16.71 -7.63
C ILE A 357 8.11 -15.36 -8.23
N LEU A 358 7.59 -14.25 -7.68
CA LEU A 358 7.95 -12.91 -8.16
C LEU A 358 9.39 -12.55 -7.81
N GLY A 359 9.90 -13.03 -6.66
CA GLY A 359 11.28 -12.86 -6.24
C GLY A 359 12.27 -13.43 -7.24
N LEU A 360 12.06 -14.68 -7.67
CA LEU A 360 12.86 -15.32 -8.71
C LEU A 360 12.65 -14.64 -10.07
N GLY A 361 11.41 -14.30 -10.43
CA GLY A 361 11.12 -13.59 -11.67
C GLY A 361 11.84 -12.24 -11.77
N GLY A 362 11.82 -11.45 -10.70
CA GLY A 362 12.54 -10.18 -10.61
C GLY A 362 14.06 -10.35 -10.62
N TRP A 363 14.58 -11.41 -10.02
CA TRP A 363 16.01 -11.75 -10.09
C TRP A 363 16.46 -11.98 -11.54
N PHE A 364 15.74 -12.84 -12.28
CA PHE A 364 16.07 -13.10 -13.68
C PHE A 364 15.87 -11.86 -14.55
N TYR A 365 14.83 -11.07 -14.29
CA TYR A 365 14.59 -9.82 -15.01
C TYR A 365 15.75 -8.81 -14.86
N LEU A 366 16.41 -8.78 -13.70
CA LEU A 366 17.57 -7.89 -13.46
C LEU A 366 18.88 -8.40 -14.08
N LEU A 367 18.94 -9.66 -14.52
CA LEU A 367 20.11 -10.26 -15.16
C LEU A 367 20.06 -10.19 -16.69
N LEU A 368 18.89 -9.91 -17.27
CA LEU A 368 18.67 -9.63 -18.68
C LEU A 368 19.05 -8.18 -19.00
#